data_AF-A0A1G2BG60-F1
#
_entry.id   AF-A0A1G2BG60-F1
#
_cell.length_a   1.000
_cell.length_b   1.000
_cell.length_c   1.000
_cell.angle_alpha   90.00
_cell.angle_beta   90.00
_cell.angle_gamma   90.00
#
_symmetry.space_group_name_H-M   'P 1'
#
loop_
_entity.id
_entity.type
_entity.pdbx_description
1 polymer ?
#
loop_
_entity_poly.entity_id
_entity_poly.type
_entity_poly.pdbx_seq_one_letter_code
_entity_poly.pdbx_strand_id
1 'polypeptide(L)'
;MGEFIEPKKILHHGAKESLVHFLETQTENIPEKEKEYALVMAEQLDTNYEARFQELRKNQADEIITKQEFEFFKRRLDEARAFFVDVKDKKWKPCPLVCMAKRFNNLETNEQQKPNLKALMQNIIALALTQQEQDPPTYATHNWEHTMLMDEIADNVLQEHPDILQVLQEQYEITEKAARFMVTMAIYFHDTGYPHVFSYKHGTEVSLSKVTHCIFSADLFFQEKIQKNLQALISSQNGKAKKLLNKCGKAIMAHSTDVGEETFNLRVVTNRGNFLTNEKKLPELLRVFKAPTTNPANIIRQITKIELAKNLSDEQKQRIAATIKTLTADQAVAVADADQDTFIGRYADLEHPTDKLVGLEKEAFDTNTEPLAVMVRLCDNLQNNRDRLREYEKSKLFFEILSEFGAPKSENRQRLLYLEDLAKQWPRGKSADKEVVLKIQNDMKQAILPVIPTESHAAFQARQYRRPEKLIRLFKDIIVQRVIVKYPEISEREKQAALDYGPWQIEPNWNYRNGHYSIEKIEMQGYRVIIHLHGDQNNGTVPKRIKVPEKLRDEQGKESTTKVPVEHYMAWKITEALKSTTIDGCQLEPILMVDGQVLMPQYSRPKN
;
A
#
# COMPACT_ATOMS: atom_id res chain seq x y z
N MET A 1 -22.69 -28.23 -11.92
CA MET A 1 -22.67 -27.38 -10.71
C MET A 1 -21.62 -27.97 -9.80
N GLY A 2 -20.42 -27.38 -9.74
CA GLY A 2 -19.33 -27.89 -8.89
C GLY A 2 -19.71 -27.76 -7.42
N GLU A 3 -19.45 -28.81 -6.63
CA GLU A 3 -19.68 -28.77 -5.19
C GLU A 3 -18.77 -27.72 -4.55
N PHE A 4 -19.41 -26.91 -3.72
CA PHE A 4 -18.79 -25.86 -2.95
C PHE A 4 -17.97 -26.43 -1.80
N ILE A 5 -16.68 -26.13 -1.74
CA ILE A 5 -15.87 -26.39 -0.54
C ILE A 5 -16.08 -25.22 0.41
N GLU A 6 -16.82 -25.44 1.51
CA GLU A 6 -16.94 -24.44 2.57
C GLU A 6 -15.56 -24.01 3.10
N PRO A 7 -15.35 -22.73 3.49
CA PRO A 7 -14.10 -22.29 4.14
C PRO A 7 -13.73 -23.16 5.34
N LYS A 8 -14.73 -23.67 6.07
CA LYS A 8 -14.52 -24.66 7.14
C LYS A 8 -13.88 -25.95 6.63
N LYS A 9 -14.26 -26.44 5.45
CA LYS A 9 -13.65 -27.61 4.82
C LYS A 9 -12.22 -27.32 4.35
N ILE A 10 -11.94 -26.13 3.79
CA ILE A 10 -10.57 -25.71 3.39
C ILE A 10 -9.62 -25.74 4.60
N LEU A 11 -10.08 -25.24 5.75
CA LEU A 11 -9.32 -25.25 7.00
C LEU A 11 -8.96 -26.66 7.49
N HIS A 12 -9.77 -27.66 7.14
CA HIS A 12 -9.56 -29.04 7.55
C HIS A 12 -8.78 -29.89 6.53
N HIS A 13 -8.84 -29.58 5.25
CA HIS A 13 -8.31 -30.44 4.19
C HIS A 13 -6.99 -29.97 3.59
N GLY A 14 -6.65 -28.68 3.69
CA GLY A 14 -5.47 -28.14 2.99
C GLY A 14 -5.82 -27.31 1.76
N ALA A 15 -4.97 -26.37 1.36
CA ALA A 15 -5.20 -25.60 0.12
C ALA A 15 -4.94 -26.49 -1.11
N LYS A 16 -3.92 -27.35 -1.05
CA LYS A 16 -3.62 -28.30 -2.14
C LYS A 16 -4.78 -29.26 -2.41
N GLU A 17 -5.30 -29.91 -1.37
CA GLU A 17 -6.41 -30.86 -1.44
C GLU A 17 -7.68 -30.17 -1.92
N SER A 18 -7.94 -28.96 -1.43
CA SER A 18 -9.07 -28.13 -1.88
C SER A 18 -8.95 -27.77 -3.36
N LEU A 19 -7.74 -27.43 -3.83
CA LEU A 19 -7.48 -27.12 -5.22
C LEU A 19 -7.61 -28.36 -6.12
N VAL A 20 -7.13 -29.52 -5.70
CA VAL A 20 -7.30 -30.78 -6.44
C VAL A 20 -8.79 -31.07 -6.64
N HIS A 21 -9.59 -31.04 -5.57
CA HIS A 21 -11.03 -31.25 -5.68
C HIS A 21 -11.70 -30.20 -6.58
N PHE A 22 -11.28 -28.93 -6.49
CA PHE A 22 -11.75 -27.89 -7.40
C PHE A 22 -11.46 -28.24 -8.87
N LEU A 23 -10.20 -28.58 -9.19
CA LEU A 23 -9.76 -28.90 -10.56
C LEU A 23 -10.46 -30.14 -11.12
N GLU A 24 -10.77 -31.12 -10.29
CA GLU A 24 -11.49 -32.35 -10.69
C GLU A 24 -12.99 -32.10 -10.94
N THR A 25 -13.58 -31.08 -10.29
CA THR A 25 -15.02 -30.78 -10.36
C THR A 25 -15.37 -29.63 -11.31
N GLN A 26 -14.37 -28.94 -11.89
CA GLN A 26 -14.60 -27.89 -12.87
C GLN A 26 -15.05 -28.43 -14.23
N THR A 27 -15.96 -27.70 -14.87
CA THR A 27 -16.40 -27.96 -16.24
C THR A 27 -15.58 -27.20 -17.29
N GLU A 28 -14.82 -26.19 -16.87
CA GLU A 28 -13.95 -25.41 -17.75
C GLU A 28 -12.65 -26.16 -18.05
N ASN A 29 -12.20 -26.12 -19.30
CA ASN A 29 -10.96 -26.76 -19.72
C ASN A 29 -9.75 -25.88 -19.32
N ILE A 30 -9.21 -26.14 -18.12
CA ILE A 30 -7.97 -25.49 -17.65
C ILE A 30 -6.76 -26.23 -18.26
N PRO A 31 -5.82 -25.53 -18.94
CA PRO A 31 -4.60 -26.15 -19.47
C PRO A 31 -3.78 -26.89 -18.40
N GLU A 32 -3.23 -28.05 -18.75
CA GLU A 32 -2.54 -28.93 -17.78
C GLU A 32 -1.34 -28.23 -17.10
N LYS A 33 -0.62 -27.40 -17.85
CA LYS A 33 0.51 -26.61 -17.34
C LYS A 33 0.06 -25.57 -16.29
N GLU A 34 -1.14 -25.01 -16.43
CA GLU A 34 -1.70 -24.07 -15.44
C GLU A 34 -2.12 -24.80 -14.17
N LYS A 35 -2.66 -26.03 -14.29
CA LYS A 35 -2.94 -26.89 -13.14
C LYS A 35 -1.67 -27.23 -12.37
N GLU A 36 -0.60 -27.64 -13.07
CA GLU A 36 0.69 -27.95 -12.47
C GLU A 36 1.23 -26.76 -11.66
N TYR A 37 1.19 -25.56 -12.25
CA TYR A 37 1.66 -24.34 -11.59
C TYR A 37 0.78 -23.93 -10.40
N ALA A 38 -0.55 -24.05 -10.53
CA ALA A 38 -1.47 -23.79 -9.42
C ALA A 38 -1.22 -24.75 -8.25
N LEU A 39 -0.96 -26.03 -8.52
CA LEU A 39 -0.64 -27.03 -7.49
C LEU A 39 0.70 -26.74 -6.78
N VAL A 40 1.73 -26.31 -7.52
CA VAL A 40 3.01 -25.88 -6.94
C VAL A 40 2.81 -24.71 -5.98
N MET A 41 2.00 -23.72 -6.36
CA MET A 41 1.69 -22.58 -5.50
C MET A 41 0.82 -22.98 -4.29
N ALA A 42 -0.14 -23.89 -4.46
CA ALA A 42 -0.98 -24.37 -3.36
C ALA A 42 -0.17 -25.11 -2.28
N GLU A 43 0.78 -25.95 -2.67
CA GLU A 43 1.68 -26.63 -1.72
C GLU A 43 2.55 -25.63 -0.93
N GLN A 44 3.04 -24.59 -1.60
CA GLN A 44 3.81 -23.55 -0.94
C GLN A 44 2.92 -22.66 -0.06
N LEU A 45 1.67 -22.39 -0.45
CA LEU A 45 0.69 -21.66 0.34
C LEU A 45 0.46 -22.34 1.69
N ASP A 46 0.29 -23.67 1.69
CA ASP A 46 0.12 -24.47 2.91
C ASP A 46 1.36 -24.43 3.80
N THR A 47 2.55 -24.52 3.20
CA THR A 47 3.83 -24.39 3.92
C THR A 47 3.97 -23.03 4.59
N ASN A 48 3.64 -21.95 3.87
CA ASN A 48 3.72 -20.58 4.38
C ASN A 48 2.68 -20.32 5.48
N TYR A 49 1.46 -20.83 5.30
CA TYR A 49 0.40 -20.75 6.30
C TYR A 49 0.85 -21.39 7.62
N GLU A 50 1.39 -22.62 7.56
CA GLU A 50 1.81 -23.33 8.78
C GLU A 50 2.96 -22.59 9.49
N ALA A 51 3.96 -22.12 8.73
CA ALA A 51 5.05 -21.33 9.29
C ALA A 51 4.55 -20.07 10.00
N ARG A 52 3.63 -19.32 9.37
CA ARG A 52 3.02 -18.12 9.94
C ARG A 52 2.16 -18.44 11.16
N PHE A 53 1.40 -19.52 11.14
CA PHE A 53 0.58 -19.96 12.27
C PHE A 53 1.42 -20.34 13.50
N GLN A 54 2.54 -21.04 13.30
CA GLN A 54 3.49 -21.35 14.38
C GLN A 54 4.16 -20.11 14.93
N GLU A 55 4.48 -19.12 14.09
CA GLU A 55 4.97 -17.81 14.54
C GLU A 55 3.94 -17.10 15.45
N LEU A 56 2.67 -17.06 15.05
CA LEU A 56 1.60 -16.47 15.85
C LEU A 56 1.43 -17.19 17.20
N ARG A 57 1.48 -18.52 17.21
CA ARG A 57 1.43 -19.32 18.45
C ARG A 57 2.61 -19.03 19.37
N LYS A 58 3.82 -18.93 18.82
CA LYS A 58 5.01 -18.56 19.58
C LYS A 58 4.87 -17.16 20.16
N ASN A 59 4.44 -16.19 19.35
CA ASN A 59 4.21 -14.81 19.81
C ASN A 59 3.15 -14.74 20.92
N GLN A 60 2.13 -15.59 20.89
CA GLN A 60 1.15 -15.71 21.97
C GLN A 60 1.78 -16.31 23.24
N ALA A 61 2.55 -17.39 23.10
CA ALA A 61 3.22 -18.06 24.22
C ALA A 61 4.26 -17.16 24.91
N ASP A 62 4.97 -16.35 24.12
CA ASP A 62 5.95 -15.37 24.58
C ASP A 62 5.30 -14.05 25.08
N GLU A 63 3.96 -14.02 25.19
CA GLU A 63 3.15 -12.86 25.61
C GLU A 63 3.41 -11.58 24.78
N ILE A 64 3.90 -11.73 23.55
CA ILE A 64 4.11 -10.63 22.60
C ILE A 64 2.76 -10.10 22.11
N ILE A 65 1.81 -11.01 21.85
CA ILE A 65 0.42 -10.74 21.51
C ILE A 65 -0.53 -11.39 22.53
N THR A 66 -1.67 -10.75 22.77
CA THR A 66 -2.73 -11.27 23.64
C THR A 66 -3.50 -12.41 22.98
N LYS A 67 -4.30 -13.14 23.77
CA LYS A 67 -5.22 -14.16 23.24
C LYS A 67 -6.20 -13.59 22.21
N GLN A 68 -6.73 -12.39 22.43
CA GLN A 68 -7.66 -11.76 21.49
C GLN A 68 -6.98 -11.40 20.17
N GLU A 69 -5.75 -10.86 20.23
CA GLU A 69 -4.94 -10.58 19.04
C GLU A 69 -4.57 -11.85 18.27
N PHE A 70 -4.22 -12.94 18.98
CA PHE A 70 -3.95 -14.24 18.36
C PHE A 70 -5.15 -14.72 17.55
N GLU A 71 -6.35 -14.73 18.13
CA GLU A 71 -7.57 -15.15 17.42
C GLU A 71 -7.89 -14.25 16.22
N PHE A 72 -7.64 -12.94 16.34
CA PHE A 72 -7.77 -11.99 15.23
C PHE A 72 -6.80 -12.31 14.09
N PHE A 73 -5.49 -12.44 14.36
CA PHE A 73 -4.51 -12.74 13.31
C PHE A 73 -4.69 -14.14 12.71
N LYS A 74 -5.05 -15.12 13.54
CA LYS A 74 -5.38 -16.46 13.07
C LYS A 74 -6.55 -16.42 12.08
N ARG A 75 -7.64 -15.74 12.43
CA ARG A 75 -8.80 -15.61 11.52
C ARG A 75 -8.40 -14.96 10.20
N ARG A 76 -7.61 -13.90 10.23
CA ARG A 76 -7.10 -13.24 9.02
C ARG A 76 -6.24 -14.17 8.16
N LEU A 77 -5.38 -14.96 8.79
CA LEU A 77 -4.54 -15.95 8.11
C LEU A 77 -5.38 -17.06 7.46
N ASP A 78 -6.39 -17.55 8.19
CA ASP A 78 -7.37 -18.53 7.70
C ASP A 78 -8.13 -18.01 6.47
N GLU A 79 -8.64 -16.78 6.55
CA GLU A 79 -9.34 -16.10 5.46
C GLU A 79 -8.42 -15.84 4.26
N ALA A 80 -7.17 -15.42 4.51
CA ALA A 80 -6.19 -15.16 3.46
C ALA A 80 -5.81 -16.44 2.71
N ARG A 81 -5.64 -17.57 3.39
CA ARG A 81 -5.40 -18.87 2.74
C ARG A 81 -6.62 -19.32 1.93
N ALA A 82 -7.82 -19.18 2.50
CA ALA A 82 -9.05 -19.59 1.83
C ALA A 82 -9.25 -18.83 0.51
N PHE A 83 -8.99 -17.53 0.48
CA PHE A 83 -9.10 -16.68 -0.72
C PHE A 83 -8.44 -17.31 -1.95
N PHE A 84 -7.22 -17.84 -1.82
CA PHE A 84 -6.44 -18.35 -2.95
C PHE A 84 -7.05 -19.57 -3.66
N VAL A 85 -7.90 -20.32 -2.95
CA VAL A 85 -8.59 -21.51 -3.47
C VAL A 85 -10.12 -21.32 -3.57
N ASP A 86 -10.62 -20.12 -3.26
CA ASP A 86 -12.06 -19.83 -3.28
C ASP A 86 -12.55 -19.46 -4.69
N VAL A 87 -13.82 -19.77 -4.97
CA VAL A 87 -14.57 -19.41 -6.19
C VAL A 87 -15.94 -18.77 -5.91
N LYS A 88 -16.23 -18.44 -4.64
CA LYS A 88 -17.51 -17.88 -4.19
C LYS A 88 -17.98 -16.68 -5.00
N ASP A 89 -17.10 -15.72 -5.22
CA ASP A 89 -17.53 -14.39 -5.65
C ASP A 89 -17.77 -14.29 -7.15
N LYS A 90 -17.67 -15.41 -7.90
CA LYS A 90 -17.70 -15.51 -9.38
C LYS A 90 -16.65 -14.66 -10.12
N LYS A 91 -16.09 -13.65 -9.45
CA LYS A 91 -15.04 -12.75 -9.90
C LYS A 91 -13.82 -13.49 -10.40
N TRP A 92 -13.38 -14.49 -9.63
CA TRP A 92 -12.23 -15.32 -9.96
C TRP A 92 -12.69 -16.73 -10.34
N LYS A 93 -13.29 -16.87 -11.53
CA LYS A 93 -13.50 -18.17 -12.15
C LYS A 93 -12.56 -18.30 -13.35
N PRO A 94 -11.54 -19.17 -13.30
CA PRO A 94 -11.17 -20.10 -12.20
C PRO A 94 -10.56 -19.39 -10.97
N CYS A 95 -10.36 -20.11 -9.86
CA CYS A 95 -9.92 -19.54 -8.58
C CYS A 95 -8.58 -18.76 -8.66
N PRO A 96 -8.26 -17.90 -7.67
CA PRO A 96 -7.10 -17.02 -7.74
C PRO A 96 -5.75 -17.69 -8.04
N LEU A 97 -5.48 -18.88 -7.50
CA LEU A 97 -4.24 -19.62 -7.84
C LEU A 97 -4.15 -19.99 -9.31
N VAL A 98 -5.26 -20.35 -9.95
CA VAL A 98 -5.29 -20.68 -11.38
C VAL A 98 -5.12 -19.40 -12.21
N CYS A 99 -5.76 -18.29 -11.82
CA CYS A 99 -5.51 -16.99 -12.45
C CYS A 99 -4.03 -16.58 -12.39
N MET A 100 -3.40 -16.75 -11.23
CA MET A 100 -1.95 -16.51 -11.08
C MET A 100 -1.14 -17.46 -11.96
N ALA A 101 -1.49 -18.75 -12.01
CA ALA A 101 -0.78 -19.77 -12.79
C ALA A 101 -0.80 -19.46 -14.29
N LYS A 102 -1.93 -18.97 -14.81
CA LYS A 102 -2.06 -18.50 -16.19
C LYS A 102 -1.02 -17.43 -16.53
N ARG A 103 -0.70 -16.52 -15.61
CA ARG A 103 0.34 -15.50 -15.82
C ARG A 103 1.74 -16.09 -15.95
N PHE A 104 2.06 -17.11 -15.16
CA PHE A 104 3.34 -17.83 -15.31
C PHE A 104 3.38 -18.68 -16.57
N ASN A 105 2.23 -19.17 -17.05
CA ASN A 105 2.15 -19.89 -18.31
C ASN A 105 2.50 -19.02 -19.54
N ASN A 106 2.35 -17.69 -19.43
CA ASN A 106 2.75 -16.76 -20.48
C ASN A 106 4.27 -16.77 -20.75
N LEU A 107 5.10 -17.22 -19.80
CA LEU A 107 6.52 -17.41 -20.05
C LEU A 107 6.79 -18.75 -20.75
N GLU A 108 7.52 -18.68 -21.86
CA GLU A 108 8.16 -19.83 -22.46
C GLU A 108 9.43 -20.14 -21.67
N THR A 109 9.46 -21.30 -21.01
CA THR A 109 10.61 -21.76 -20.24
C THR A 109 11.10 -23.10 -20.76
N ASN A 110 12.42 -23.26 -20.82
CA ASN A 110 13.06 -24.55 -21.09
C ASN A 110 13.32 -25.33 -19.77
N GLU A 111 13.77 -26.58 -19.87
CA GLU A 111 14.03 -27.43 -18.69
C GLU A 111 15.02 -26.80 -17.69
N GLN A 112 16.01 -26.04 -18.16
CA GLN A 112 17.00 -25.37 -17.30
C GLN A 112 16.40 -24.18 -16.54
N GLN A 113 15.33 -23.59 -17.06
CA GLN A 113 14.63 -22.44 -16.48
C GLN A 113 13.50 -22.84 -15.52
N LYS A 114 12.96 -24.06 -15.62
CA LYS A 114 11.88 -24.55 -14.74
C LYS A 114 12.15 -24.40 -13.24
N PRO A 115 13.37 -24.69 -12.71
CA PRO A 115 13.64 -24.48 -11.28
C PRO A 115 13.52 -23.01 -10.85
N ASN A 116 13.95 -22.07 -11.71
CA ASN A 116 13.86 -20.64 -11.43
C ASN A 116 12.39 -20.17 -11.45
N LEU A 117 11.59 -20.70 -12.38
CA LEU A 117 10.15 -20.42 -12.44
C LEU A 117 9.43 -20.93 -11.20
N LYS A 118 9.70 -22.18 -10.79
CA LYS A 118 9.16 -22.76 -9.56
C LYS A 118 9.54 -21.93 -8.33
N ALA A 119 10.80 -21.56 -8.20
CA ALA A 119 11.26 -20.73 -7.09
C ALA A 119 10.60 -19.35 -7.10
N LEU A 120 10.39 -18.73 -8.26
CA LEU A 120 9.70 -17.45 -8.37
C LEU A 120 8.22 -17.58 -7.95
N MET A 121 7.49 -18.59 -8.44
CA MET A 121 6.11 -18.87 -8.03
C MET A 121 5.99 -19.05 -6.51
N GLN A 122 6.92 -19.80 -5.92
CA GLN A 122 6.97 -20.01 -4.46
C GLN A 122 7.20 -18.72 -3.67
N ASN A 123 8.05 -17.82 -4.18
CA ASN A 123 8.27 -16.52 -3.53
C ASN A 123 7.07 -15.59 -3.68
N ILE A 124 6.46 -15.53 -4.88
CA ILE A 124 5.27 -14.71 -5.13
C ILE A 124 4.13 -15.14 -4.23
N ILE A 125 3.83 -16.44 -4.09
CA ILE A 125 2.73 -16.88 -3.23
C ILE A 125 2.99 -16.61 -1.74
N ALA A 126 4.26 -16.57 -1.31
CA ALA A 126 4.61 -16.16 0.05
C ALA A 126 4.32 -14.68 0.30
N LEU A 127 4.70 -13.82 -0.65
CA LEU A 127 4.39 -12.39 -0.59
C LEU A 127 2.88 -12.15 -0.68
N ALA A 128 2.19 -12.86 -1.57
CA ALA A 128 0.76 -12.77 -1.77
C ALA A 128 -0.04 -13.15 -0.52
N LEU A 129 0.31 -14.26 0.13
CA LEU A 129 -0.30 -14.64 1.41
C LEU A 129 -0.08 -13.57 2.47
N THR A 130 1.15 -13.04 2.58
CA THR A 130 1.49 -12.03 3.59
C THR A 130 0.73 -10.72 3.33
N GLN A 131 0.66 -10.27 2.09
CA GLN A 131 -0.08 -9.08 1.69
C GLN A 131 -1.59 -9.26 1.94
N GLN A 132 -2.16 -10.42 1.61
CA GLN A 132 -3.56 -10.73 1.87
C GLN A 132 -3.86 -10.79 3.37
N GLU A 133 -3.02 -11.48 4.15
CA GLU A 133 -3.16 -11.61 5.61
C GLU A 133 -3.04 -10.26 6.30
N GLN A 134 -2.06 -9.43 5.90
CA GLN A 134 -1.68 -8.20 6.60
C GLN A 134 -2.18 -6.93 5.89
N ASP A 135 -3.24 -7.03 5.08
CA ASP A 135 -3.95 -5.90 4.51
C ASP A 135 -4.25 -4.81 5.58
N PRO A 136 -3.80 -3.57 5.41
CA PRO A 136 -3.87 -2.56 6.44
C PRO A 136 -5.32 -2.16 6.75
N PRO A 137 -5.79 -2.28 8.01
CA PRO A 137 -7.18 -1.98 8.36
C PRO A 137 -7.54 -0.49 8.20
N THR A 138 -6.53 0.37 8.19
CA THR A 138 -6.60 1.83 8.09
C THR A 138 -6.85 2.32 6.66
N TYR A 139 -6.60 1.54 5.61
CA TYR A 139 -6.77 1.98 4.22
C TYR A 139 -7.81 1.15 3.48
N ALA A 140 -8.10 1.59 2.25
CA ALA A 140 -8.70 0.71 1.24
C ALA A 140 -7.91 -0.56 1.08
N THR A 141 -8.56 -1.61 0.57
CA THR A 141 -7.88 -2.89 0.43
C THR A 141 -6.64 -2.71 -0.44
N HIS A 142 -5.51 -3.09 0.15
CA HIS A 142 -4.22 -3.28 -0.49
C HIS A 142 -3.81 -4.75 -0.38
N ASN A 143 -4.81 -5.62 -0.26
CA ASN A 143 -4.69 -7.07 -0.22
C ASN A 143 -4.30 -7.62 -1.61
N TRP A 144 -4.12 -8.93 -1.74
CA TRP A 144 -3.72 -9.52 -3.03
C TRP A 144 -4.83 -9.45 -4.08
N GLU A 145 -6.09 -9.39 -3.67
CA GLU A 145 -7.21 -9.18 -4.59
C GLU A 145 -7.07 -7.87 -5.40
N HIS A 146 -6.63 -6.78 -4.75
CA HIS A 146 -6.29 -5.52 -5.42
C HIS A 146 -5.21 -5.73 -6.50
N THR A 147 -4.12 -6.42 -6.15
CA THR A 147 -3.04 -6.77 -7.08
C THR A 147 -3.55 -7.54 -8.30
N MET A 148 -4.45 -8.51 -8.09
CA MET A 148 -5.01 -9.29 -9.20
C MET A 148 -5.94 -8.46 -10.10
N LEU A 149 -6.75 -7.57 -9.53
CA LEU A 149 -7.61 -6.68 -10.31
C LEU A 149 -6.78 -5.70 -11.16
N MET A 150 -5.69 -5.19 -10.61
CA MET A 150 -4.75 -4.38 -11.37
C MET A 150 -4.14 -5.14 -12.54
N ASP A 151 -3.84 -6.42 -12.37
CA ASP A 151 -3.30 -7.27 -13.44
C ASP A 151 -4.33 -7.57 -14.54
N GLU A 152 -5.62 -7.68 -14.20
CA GLU A 152 -6.71 -7.71 -15.21
C GLU A 152 -6.86 -6.37 -15.94
N ILE A 153 -6.81 -5.25 -15.21
CA ILE A 153 -6.84 -3.90 -15.81
C ILE A 153 -5.66 -3.73 -16.76
N ALA A 154 -4.46 -4.17 -16.36
CA ALA A 154 -3.27 -4.09 -17.19
C ALA A 154 -3.44 -4.85 -18.51
N ASP A 155 -4.08 -6.02 -18.50
CA ASP A 155 -4.39 -6.71 -19.76
C ASP A 155 -5.30 -5.90 -20.68
N ASN A 156 -6.34 -5.25 -20.13
CA ASN A 156 -7.24 -4.41 -20.93
C ASN A 156 -6.48 -3.22 -21.53
N VAL A 157 -5.63 -2.56 -20.73
CA VAL A 157 -4.78 -1.46 -21.21
C VAL A 157 -3.84 -1.96 -22.32
N LEU A 158 -3.20 -3.12 -22.16
CA LEU A 158 -2.30 -3.70 -23.16
C LEU A 158 -3.03 -4.19 -24.42
N GLN A 159 -4.34 -4.47 -24.35
CA GLN A 159 -5.15 -4.78 -25.52
C GLN A 159 -5.50 -3.52 -26.31
N GLU A 160 -5.78 -2.41 -25.62
CA GLU A 160 -6.02 -1.11 -26.25
C GLU A 160 -4.74 -0.44 -26.78
N HIS A 161 -3.62 -0.62 -26.06
CA HIS A 161 -2.31 -0.02 -26.35
C HIS A 161 -1.22 -1.12 -26.42
N PRO A 162 -1.24 -1.97 -27.47
CA PRO A 162 -0.27 -3.05 -27.62
C PRO A 162 1.16 -2.55 -27.90
N ASP A 163 1.32 -1.31 -28.36
CA ASP A 163 2.58 -0.61 -28.57
C ASP A 163 3.44 -0.53 -27.30
N ILE A 164 2.82 -0.51 -26.11
CA ILE A 164 3.52 -0.54 -24.82
C ILE A 164 4.44 -1.79 -24.72
N LEU A 165 3.95 -2.94 -25.21
CA LEU A 165 4.77 -4.16 -25.26
C LEU A 165 5.85 -4.08 -26.32
N GLN A 166 5.58 -3.41 -27.45
CA GLN A 166 6.58 -3.20 -28.50
C GLN A 166 7.76 -2.37 -27.98
N VAL A 167 7.49 -1.27 -27.27
CA VAL A 167 8.53 -0.44 -26.65
C VAL A 167 9.41 -1.26 -25.70
N LEU A 168 8.80 -2.10 -24.86
CA LEU A 168 9.54 -2.99 -23.96
C LEU A 168 10.42 -4.00 -24.72
N GLN A 169 9.89 -4.60 -25.78
CA GLN A 169 10.64 -5.56 -26.60
C GLN A 169 11.86 -4.90 -27.25
N GLU A 170 11.69 -3.74 -27.86
CA GLU A 170 12.75 -3.02 -28.57
C GLU A 170 13.82 -2.49 -27.62
N GLN A 171 13.42 -1.86 -26.51
CA GLN A 171 14.37 -1.29 -25.55
C GLN A 171 15.23 -2.36 -24.88
N TYR A 172 14.65 -3.52 -24.58
CA TYR A 172 15.28 -4.53 -23.73
C TYR A 172 15.64 -5.84 -24.45
N GLU A 173 15.35 -5.98 -25.75
CA GLU A 173 15.63 -7.17 -26.57
C GLU A 173 15.06 -8.45 -25.93
N ILE A 174 13.77 -8.39 -25.60
CA ILE A 174 13.02 -9.50 -25.02
C ILE A 174 11.83 -9.84 -25.91
N THR A 175 11.23 -11.00 -25.69
CA THR A 175 9.99 -11.40 -26.39
C THR A 175 8.78 -10.65 -25.83
N GLU A 176 7.71 -10.52 -26.62
CA GLU A 176 6.43 -9.96 -26.17
C GLU A 176 5.91 -10.66 -24.91
N LYS A 177 6.03 -12.00 -24.86
CA LYS A 177 5.67 -12.81 -23.69
C LYS A 177 6.44 -12.42 -22.44
N ALA A 178 7.75 -12.19 -22.57
CA ALA A 178 8.58 -11.71 -21.47
C ALA A 178 8.24 -10.26 -21.09
N ALA A 179 7.91 -9.40 -22.05
CA ALA A 179 7.48 -8.03 -21.79
C ALA A 179 6.16 -8.00 -20.98
N ARG A 180 5.14 -8.76 -21.41
CA ARG A 180 3.88 -8.92 -20.68
C ARG A 180 4.12 -9.50 -19.28
N PHE A 181 4.97 -10.51 -19.17
CA PHE A 181 5.33 -11.08 -17.87
C PHE A 181 5.97 -10.04 -16.94
N MET A 182 6.81 -9.14 -17.47
CA MET A 182 7.42 -8.08 -16.66
C MET A 182 6.44 -6.99 -16.23
N VAL A 183 5.39 -6.71 -17.02
CA VAL A 183 4.25 -5.89 -16.55
C VAL A 183 3.56 -6.57 -15.36
N THR A 184 3.24 -7.87 -15.47
CA THR A 184 2.66 -8.62 -14.36
C THR A 184 3.58 -8.62 -13.13
N MET A 185 4.90 -8.78 -13.28
CA MET A 185 5.83 -8.73 -12.15
C MET A 185 5.87 -7.35 -11.50
N ALA A 186 5.83 -6.27 -12.27
CA ALA A 186 5.76 -4.92 -11.71
C ALA A 186 4.49 -4.73 -10.86
N ILE A 187 3.36 -5.25 -11.33
CA ILE A 187 2.08 -5.22 -10.60
C ILE A 187 2.12 -6.13 -9.37
N TYR A 188 2.59 -7.37 -9.49
CA TYR A 188 2.61 -8.34 -8.40
C TYR A 188 3.46 -7.90 -7.22
N PHE A 189 4.46 -7.05 -7.45
CA PHE A 189 5.30 -6.54 -6.37
C PHE A 189 4.85 -5.18 -5.82
N HIS A 190 4.03 -4.38 -6.52
CA HIS A 190 3.84 -2.96 -6.20
C HIS A 190 3.44 -2.67 -4.74
N ASP A 191 2.56 -3.50 -4.16
CA ASP A 191 2.00 -3.35 -2.81
C ASP A 191 2.53 -4.35 -1.78
N THR A 192 3.50 -5.18 -2.16
CA THR A 192 4.09 -6.21 -1.28
C THR A 192 4.81 -5.63 -0.05
N GLY A 193 5.09 -4.33 -0.04
CA GLY A 193 5.70 -3.61 1.08
C GLY A 193 4.73 -3.21 2.20
N TYR A 194 3.40 -3.25 2.00
CA TYR A 194 2.43 -2.86 3.04
C TYR A 194 2.56 -3.60 4.37
N PRO A 195 2.78 -4.94 4.38
CA PRO A 195 3.05 -5.70 5.61
C PRO A 195 4.23 -5.17 6.45
N HIS A 196 5.12 -4.37 5.86
CA HIS A 196 6.27 -3.77 6.53
C HIS A 196 6.06 -2.31 6.94
N VAL A 197 5.06 -1.63 6.37
CA VAL A 197 4.61 -0.29 6.79
C VAL A 197 3.77 -0.37 8.05
N PHE A 198 3.00 -1.46 8.16
CA PHE A 198 2.09 -1.73 9.26
C PHE A 198 2.66 -2.80 10.19
N SER A 199 3.11 -2.39 11.38
CA SER A 199 3.49 -3.36 12.39
C SER A 199 2.53 -3.34 13.58
N TYR A 200 2.05 -4.53 13.93
CA TYR A 200 1.37 -4.77 15.18
C TYR A 200 2.42 -5.06 16.25
N LYS A 201 2.75 -4.07 17.07
CA LYS A 201 3.63 -4.26 18.22
C LYS A 201 2.83 -4.04 19.50
N HIS A 202 2.56 -5.12 20.23
CA HIS A 202 1.98 -5.10 21.58
C HIS A 202 0.60 -4.43 21.71
N GLY A 203 -0.36 -4.78 20.86
CA GLY A 203 -1.71 -4.19 20.89
C GLY A 203 -1.85 -2.84 20.22
N THR A 204 -0.79 -2.33 19.58
CA THR A 204 -0.71 -0.94 19.15
C THR A 204 -0.05 -0.88 17.77
N GLU A 205 -0.71 -0.21 16.84
CA GLU A 205 -0.22 -0.02 15.48
C GLU A 205 0.87 1.04 15.48
N VAL A 206 2.02 0.66 14.96
CA VAL A 206 3.05 1.60 14.55
C VAL A 206 3.02 1.59 13.02
N SER A 207 2.40 2.62 12.44
CA SER A 207 2.34 2.83 10.99
C SER A 207 3.41 3.81 10.58
N LEU A 208 4.23 3.42 9.61
CA LEU A 208 5.04 4.35 8.84
C LEU A 208 4.14 5.13 7.85
N SER A 209 4.66 6.19 7.23
CA SER A 209 4.00 6.87 6.11
C SER A 209 3.54 5.87 5.04
N LYS A 210 2.34 6.09 4.48
CA LYS A 210 1.80 5.24 3.41
C LYS A 210 2.82 5.05 2.29
N VAL A 211 3.49 6.10 1.84
CA VAL A 211 4.43 6.09 0.70
C VAL A 211 5.62 5.14 0.91
N THR A 212 5.95 4.79 2.15
CA THR A 212 7.04 3.86 2.46
C THR A 212 6.84 2.47 1.82
N HIS A 213 5.60 2.02 1.59
CA HIS A 213 5.36 0.69 1.01
C HIS A 213 6.03 0.54 -0.36
N CYS A 214 6.06 1.58 -1.20
CA CYS A 214 6.67 1.50 -2.52
C CYS A 214 8.19 1.22 -2.42
N ILE A 215 8.84 1.81 -1.41
CA ILE A 215 10.26 1.60 -1.12
C ILE A 215 10.51 0.15 -0.71
N PHE A 216 9.69 -0.35 0.20
CA PHE A 216 9.79 -1.72 0.73
C PHE A 216 9.43 -2.77 -0.32
N SER A 217 8.41 -2.53 -1.15
CA SER A 217 8.07 -3.33 -2.32
C SER A 217 9.26 -3.44 -3.29
N ALA A 218 9.92 -2.32 -3.59
CA ALA A 218 11.10 -2.31 -4.45
C ALA A 218 12.28 -3.07 -3.82
N ASP A 219 12.51 -2.93 -2.51
CA ASP A 219 13.56 -3.69 -1.80
C ASP A 219 13.31 -5.21 -1.87
N LEU A 220 12.06 -5.65 -1.66
CA LEU A 220 11.67 -7.06 -1.77
C LEU A 220 11.91 -7.58 -3.19
N PHE A 221 11.58 -6.78 -4.21
CA PHE A 221 11.89 -7.10 -5.60
C PHE A 221 13.41 -7.22 -5.85
N PHE A 222 14.22 -6.35 -5.25
CA PHE A 222 15.68 -6.35 -5.39
C PHE A 222 16.41 -7.45 -4.58
N GLN A 223 15.69 -8.32 -3.87
CA GLN A 223 16.30 -9.48 -3.23
C GLN A 223 17.05 -10.34 -4.26
N GLU A 224 18.26 -10.78 -3.90
CA GLU A 224 19.14 -11.52 -4.81
C GLU A 224 18.48 -12.75 -5.42
N LYS A 225 17.71 -13.51 -4.61
CA LYS A 225 16.95 -14.68 -5.09
C LYS A 225 15.92 -14.32 -6.17
N ILE A 226 15.22 -13.20 -6.02
CA ILE A 226 14.21 -12.73 -6.97
C ILE A 226 14.88 -12.26 -8.25
N GLN A 227 15.91 -11.41 -8.11
CA GLN A 227 16.67 -10.87 -9.24
C GLN A 227 17.32 -11.99 -10.07
N LYS A 228 17.94 -12.98 -9.42
CA LYS A 228 18.56 -14.14 -10.10
C LYS A 228 17.53 -14.97 -10.86
N ASN A 229 16.40 -15.31 -10.22
CA ASN A 229 15.36 -16.10 -10.87
C ASN A 229 14.78 -15.36 -12.08
N LEU A 230 14.42 -14.08 -11.93
CA LEU A 230 13.89 -13.28 -13.02
C LEU A 230 14.91 -13.10 -14.16
N GLN A 231 16.18 -12.84 -13.83
CA GLN A 231 17.23 -12.72 -14.85
C GLN A 231 17.44 -14.02 -15.63
N ALA A 232 17.31 -15.18 -15.00
CA ALA A 232 17.39 -16.47 -15.67
C ALA A 232 16.17 -16.76 -16.57
N LEU A 233 15.00 -16.22 -16.22
CA LEU A 233 13.75 -16.41 -16.96
C LEU A 233 13.63 -15.45 -18.16
N ILE A 234 14.18 -14.25 -18.04
CA ILE A 234 14.11 -13.23 -19.09
C ILE A 234 15.35 -13.37 -19.97
N SER A 235 15.23 -14.16 -21.03
CA SER A 235 16.28 -14.29 -22.05
C SER A 235 16.45 -12.98 -22.81
N SER A 236 17.49 -12.20 -22.48
CA SER A 236 17.85 -10.96 -23.19
C SER A 236 19.32 -11.00 -23.64
N GLN A 237 19.66 -10.30 -24.72
CA GLN A 237 21.06 -10.14 -25.14
C GLN A 237 21.75 -8.97 -24.41
N ASN A 238 23.09 -8.93 -24.43
CA ASN A 238 23.93 -7.79 -24.06
C ASN A 238 23.67 -7.15 -22.66
N GLY A 239 23.20 -7.94 -21.67
CA GLY A 239 22.97 -7.46 -20.31
C GLY A 239 21.72 -6.60 -20.11
N LYS A 240 20.84 -6.51 -21.12
CA LYS A 240 19.62 -5.69 -21.06
C LYS A 240 18.60 -6.16 -20.03
N ALA A 241 18.55 -7.46 -19.68
CA ALA A 241 17.71 -7.98 -18.60
C ALA A 241 18.01 -7.30 -17.26
N LYS A 242 19.28 -7.10 -16.90
CA LYS A 242 19.64 -6.41 -15.65
C LYS A 242 19.15 -4.96 -15.64
N LYS A 243 19.20 -4.29 -16.80
CA LYS A 243 18.67 -2.93 -16.98
C LYS A 243 17.14 -2.91 -16.82
N LEU A 244 16.45 -3.87 -17.43
CA LEU A 244 14.99 -4.03 -17.31
C LEU A 244 14.57 -4.29 -15.86
N LEU A 245 15.26 -5.18 -15.15
CA LEU A 245 14.96 -5.47 -13.74
C LEU A 245 15.16 -4.24 -12.87
N ASN A 246 16.24 -3.47 -13.07
CA ASN A 246 16.41 -2.20 -12.36
C ASN A 246 15.24 -1.23 -12.65
N LYS A 247 14.81 -1.15 -13.90
CA LYS A 247 13.67 -0.32 -14.32
C LYS A 247 12.35 -0.78 -13.71
N CYS A 248 12.12 -2.09 -13.63
CA CYS A 248 10.98 -2.67 -12.92
C CYS A 248 10.98 -2.29 -11.43
N GLY A 249 12.12 -2.41 -10.74
CA GLY A 249 12.24 -2.00 -9.34
C GLY A 249 11.99 -0.51 -9.13
N LYS A 250 12.47 0.34 -10.06
CA LYS A 250 12.19 1.78 -10.04
C LYS A 250 10.71 2.10 -10.29
N ALA A 251 10.06 1.41 -11.23
CA ALA A 251 8.62 1.53 -11.48
C ALA A 251 7.81 1.17 -10.23
N ILE A 252 8.16 0.07 -9.57
CA ILE A 252 7.58 -0.34 -8.28
C ILE A 252 7.80 0.74 -7.22
N MET A 253 8.96 1.39 -7.15
CA MET A 253 9.20 2.44 -6.15
C MET A 253 8.41 3.73 -6.45
N ALA A 254 8.24 4.08 -7.72
CA ALA A 254 7.71 5.39 -8.13
C ALA A 254 6.20 5.44 -8.34
N HIS A 255 5.46 4.33 -8.17
CA HIS A 255 4.04 4.31 -8.49
C HIS A 255 3.19 5.26 -7.63
N SER A 256 3.64 5.62 -6.42
CA SER A 256 3.01 6.62 -5.54
C SER A 256 3.67 8.01 -5.58
N THR A 257 4.33 8.40 -6.67
CA THR A 257 5.04 9.69 -6.80
C THR A 257 4.40 10.70 -7.77
N ASP A 258 3.08 10.70 -7.81
CA ASP A 258 2.25 11.50 -8.72
C ASP A 258 2.02 12.95 -8.25
N VAL A 259 2.35 13.30 -7.00
CA VAL A 259 2.18 14.65 -6.45
C VAL A 259 3.44 15.13 -5.73
N GLY A 260 3.71 16.43 -5.88
CA GLY A 260 4.73 17.15 -5.13
C GLY A 260 4.14 17.86 -3.92
N GLU A 261 4.40 17.35 -2.73
CA GLU A 261 3.89 17.89 -1.47
C GLU A 261 4.96 18.78 -0.78
N GLU A 262 6.23 18.43 -0.96
CA GLU A 262 7.35 18.99 -0.21
C GLU A 262 8.55 19.27 -1.11
N THR A 263 9.43 20.16 -0.64
CA THR A 263 10.68 20.55 -1.30
C THR A 263 11.88 19.95 -0.59
N PHE A 264 12.87 19.56 -1.39
CA PHE A 264 14.11 18.93 -0.93
C PHE A 264 15.31 19.60 -1.60
N ASN A 265 16.45 19.63 -0.91
CA ASN A 265 17.68 20.24 -1.44
C ASN A 265 18.76 19.23 -1.85
N LEU A 266 18.51 17.94 -1.67
CA LEU A 266 19.42 16.85 -2.06
C LEU A 266 18.67 15.72 -2.76
N ARG A 267 19.29 15.15 -3.80
CA ARG A 267 18.90 13.86 -4.39
C ARG A 267 20.03 12.85 -4.17
N VAL A 268 19.76 11.79 -3.43
CA VAL A 268 20.65 10.67 -3.16
C VAL A 268 20.34 9.54 -4.13
N VAL A 269 21.27 9.28 -5.06
CA VAL A 269 21.15 8.25 -6.09
C VAL A 269 21.80 6.96 -5.62
N THR A 270 21.02 5.90 -5.60
CA THR A 270 21.46 4.56 -5.17
C THR A 270 21.36 3.55 -6.31
N ASN A 271 21.92 2.36 -6.11
CA ASN A 271 21.72 1.23 -7.00
C ASN A 271 20.27 0.71 -7.07
N ARG A 272 19.34 1.23 -6.25
CA ARG A 272 17.95 0.79 -6.15
C ARG A 272 16.91 1.88 -6.33
N GLY A 273 17.33 3.11 -6.63
CA GLY A 273 16.40 4.23 -6.72
C GLY A 273 17.03 5.57 -6.39
N ASN A 274 16.27 6.62 -6.69
CA ASN A 274 16.59 8.00 -6.36
C ASN A 274 15.75 8.42 -5.16
N PHE A 275 16.39 9.03 -4.18
CA PHE A 275 15.75 9.42 -2.94
C PHE A 275 16.03 10.89 -2.67
N LEU A 276 15.02 11.62 -2.19
CA LEU A 276 15.17 13.02 -1.83
C LEU A 276 15.44 13.16 -0.33
N THR A 277 16.22 14.16 0.07
CA THR A 277 16.39 14.51 1.47
C THR A 277 16.79 15.98 1.64
N ASN A 278 16.85 16.42 2.89
CA ASN A 278 17.37 17.74 3.24
C ASN A 278 18.71 17.61 3.95
N GLU A 279 19.59 18.60 3.80
CA GLU A 279 20.91 18.69 4.45
C GLU A 279 20.92 18.20 5.91
N LYS A 280 19.95 18.66 6.71
CA LYS A 280 19.85 18.32 8.14
C LYS A 280 19.57 16.83 8.41
N LYS A 281 18.93 16.13 7.48
CA LYS A 281 18.53 14.71 7.58
C LYS A 281 19.52 13.78 6.88
N LEU A 282 20.42 14.31 6.06
CA LEU A 282 21.41 13.54 5.32
C LEU A 282 22.22 12.59 6.21
N PRO A 283 22.79 12.99 7.37
CA PRO A 283 23.59 12.07 8.18
C PRO A 283 22.82 10.82 8.62
N GLU A 284 21.57 11.00 9.02
CA GLU A 284 20.69 9.93 9.48
C GLU A 284 20.28 9.02 8.32
N LEU A 285 19.93 9.60 7.17
CA LEU A 285 19.61 8.84 5.96
C LEU A 285 20.78 7.97 5.49
N LEU A 286 22.01 8.52 5.47
CA LEU A 286 23.21 7.77 5.08
C LEU A 286 23.46 6.58 6.02
N ARG A 287 23.21 6.74 7.33
CA ARG A 287 23.26 5.64 8.31
C ARG A 287 22.22 4.57 7.99
N VAL A 288 20.97 4.99 7.76
CA VAL A 288 19.85 4.07 7.45
C VAL A 288 20.15 3.25 6.20
N PHE A 289 20.63 3.88 5.12
CA PHE A 289 20.95 3.18 3.87
C PHE A 289 22.06 2.14 4.00
N LYS A 290 22.98 2.32 4.97
CA LYS A 290 24.06 1.39 5.30
C LYS A 290 23.68 0.30 6.28
N ALA A 291 22.54 0.42 6.96
CA ALA A 291 22.07 -0.56 7.93
C ALA A 291 21.08 -1.53 7.26
N PRO A 292 21.45 -2.81 7.01
CA PRO A 292 20.58 -3.74 6.31
C PRO A 292 19.26 -3.99 7.07
N THR A 293 19.29 -3.93 8.41
CA THR A 293 18.13 -4.14 9.29
C THR A 293 17.04 -3.09 9.17
N THR A 294 17.25 -2.00 8.42
CA THR A 294 16.27 -0.91 8.25
C THR A 294 15.30 -1.16 7.09
N ASN A 295 15.44 -2.26 6.37
CA ASN A 295 14.53 -2.64 5.29
C ASN A 295 14.15 -4.13 5.34
N PRO A 296 12.97 -4.51 4.83
CA PRO A 296 12.48 -5.87 4.94
C PRO A 296 13.28 -6.92 4.15
N ALA A 297 14.02 -6.48 3.13
CA ALA A 297 14.87 -7.36 2.36
C ALA A 297 16.25 -7.59 3.01
N ASN A 298 16.55 -6.91 4.12
CA ASN A 298 17.80 -6.99 4.87
C ASN A 298 19.05 -6.71 4.00
N ILE A 299 18.97 -5.70 3.13
CA ILE A 299 20.00 -5.42 2.12
C ILE A 299 20.42 -3.95 2.12
N ILE A 300 21.73 -3.69 2.04
CA ILE A 300 22.28 -2.32 1.99
C ILE A 300 21.96 -1.63 0.67
N ARG A 301 21.62 -0.33 0.70
CA ARG A 301 21.55 0.53 -0.49
C ARG A 301 22.91 1.15 -0.75
N GLN A 302 23.49 0.86 -1.91
CA GLN A 302 24.78 1.43 -2.30
C GLN A 302 24.57 2.80 -2.90
N ILE A 303 25.22 3.81 -2.32
CA ILE A 303 25.12 5.19 -2.77
C ILE A 303 26.16 5.41 -3.86
N THR A 304 25.72 5.97 -4.98
CA THR A 304 26.57 6.16 -6.17
C THR A 304 26.83 7.63 -6.45
N LYS A 305 25.82 8.48 -6.22
CA LYS A 305 25.88 9.91 -6.47
C LYS A 305 24.98 10.66 -5.48
N ILE A 306 25.38 11.86 -5.08
CA ILE A 306 24.53 12.82 -4.38
C ILE A 306 24.52 14.11 -5.21
N GLU A 307 23.32 14.54 -5.58
CA GLU A 307 23.08 15.75 -6.34
C GLU A 307 22.59 16.86 -5.42
N LEU A 308 23.20 18.04 -5.58
CA LEU A 308 22.97 19.22 -4.78
C LEU A 308 22.07 20.19 -5.54
N ALA A 309 20.98 20.64 -4.93
CA ALA A 309 20.13 21.65 -5.55
C ALA A 309 20.90 22.96 -5.80
N LYS A 310 20.60 23.65 -6.90
CA LYS A 310 21.33 24.84 -7.36
C LYS A 310 21.33 25.99 -6.37
N ASN A 311 20.26 26.13 -5.58
CA ASN A 311 20.07 27.24 -4.64
C ASN A 311 20.82 27.09 -3.30
N LEU A 312 21.57 25.99 -3.11
CA LEU A 312 22.36 25.78 -1.89
C LEU A 312 23.51 26.79 -1.81
N SER A 313 23.70 27.40 -0.63
CA SER A 313 24.85 28.27 -0.39
C SER A 313 26.16 27.48 -0.32
N ASP A 314 27.29 28.14 -0.59
CA ASP A 314 28.61 27.49 -0.51
C ASP A 314 28.88 26.87 0.86
N GLU A 315 28.42 27.51 1.94
CA GLU A 315 28.52 26.95 3.30
C GLU A 315 27.72 25.65 3.45
N GLN A 316 26.53 25.57 2.88
CA GLN A 316 25.74 24.34 2.88
C GLN A 316 26.46 23.25 2.10
N LYS A 317 26.94 23.57 0.90
CA LYS A 317 27.71 22.62 0.06
C LYS A 317 28.93 22.07 0.80
N GLN A 318 29.67 22.92 1.52
CA GLN A 318 30.81 22.50 2.34
C GLN A 318 30.40 21.56 3.49
N ARG A 319 29.32 21.85 4.22
CA ARG A 319 28.81 20.97 5.30
C ARG A 319 28.33 19.63 4.76
N ILE A 320 27.67 19.62 3.60
CA ILE A 320 27.23 18.41 2.92
C ILE A 320 28.46 17.58 2.50
N ALA A 321 29.45 18.20 1.85
CA ALA A 321 30.68 17.52 1.43
C ALA A 321 31.44 16.92 2.63
N ALA A 322 31.53 17.64 3.75
CA ALA A 322 32.12 17.12 4.98
C ALA A 322 31.35 15.90 5.52
N THR A 323 30.01 15.98 5.56
CA THR A 323 29.14 14.87 5.99
C THR A 323 29.35 13.62 5.13
N ILE A 324 29.37 13.78 3.81
CA ILE A 324 29.59 12.69 2.85
C ILE A 324 30.97 12.08 3.06
N LYS A 325 32.02 12.91 3.10
CA LYS A 325 33.40 12.44 3.32
C LYS A 325 33.54 11.60 4.59
N THR A 326 32.87 11.98 5.68
CA THR A 326 32.92 11.25 6.95
C THR A 326 32.09 9.96 6.90
N LEU A 327 30.86 10.03 6.40
CA LEU A 327 29.91 8.92 6.53
C LEU A 327 29.96 7.91 5.39
N THR A 328 30.58 8.24 4.25
CA THR A 328 30.74 7.33 3.10
C THR A 328 32.20 7.12 2.72
N ALA A 329 33.13 7.23 3.67
CA ALA A 329 34.58 7.05 3.42
C ALA A 329 34.97 5.69 2.80
N ASP A 330 34.12 4.68 3.03
CA ASP A 330 34.21 3.31 2.50
C ASP A 330 33.67 3.16 1.05
N GLN A 331 33.13 4.24 0.45
CA GLN A 331 32.44 4.20 -0.84
C GLN A 331 32.83 5.40 -1.71
N ALA A 332 33.06 5.16 -3.00
CA ALA A 332 33.23 6.25 -3.96
C ALA A 332 31.86 6.87 -4.27
N VAL A 333 31.51 7.95 -3.57
CA VAL A 333 30.27 8.71 -3.81
C VAL A 333 30.60 9.97 -4.61
N ALA A 334 30.04 10.08 -5.82
CA ALA A 334 30.15 11.30 -6.61
C ALA A 334 29.24 12.40 -6.03
N VAL A 335 29.73 13.64 -5.97
CA VAL A 335 28.92 14.81 -5.61
C VAL A 335 28.85 15.73 -6.82
N ALA A 336 27.64 16.12 -7.21
CA ALA A 336 27.42 17.00 -8.37
C ALA A 336 26.36 18.06 -8.06
N ASP A 337 26.49 19.23 -8.67
CA ASP A 337 25.40 20.20 -8.70
C ASP A 337 24.33 19.73 -9.70
N ALA A 338 23.06 19.88 -9.34
CA ALA A 338 21.93 19.70 -10.23
C ALA A 338 21.53 21.01 -10.88
N ASP A 339 20.86 20.93 -12.03
CA ASP A 339 20.33 22.11 -12.73
C ASP A 339 19.06 22.67 -12.08
N GLN A 340 18.44 21.91 -11.17
CA GLN A 340 17.20 22.26 -10.48
C GLN A 340 17.45 23.08 -9.21
N ASP A 341 16.64 24.13 -9.00
CA ASP A 341 16.70 24.94 -7.78
C ASP A 341 16.27 24.17 -6.54
N THR A 342 15.35 23.22 -6.68
CA THR A 342 14.93 22.30 -5.62
C THR A 342 14.37 21.03 -6.24
N PHE A 343 14.36 19.94 -5.47
CA PHE A 343 13.67 18.72 -5.83
C PHE A 343 12.31 18.66 -5.13
N ILE A 344 11.34 17.99 -5.74
CA ILE A 344 9.95 18.01 -5.29
C ILE A 344 9.46 16.59 -5.15
N GLY A 345 8.74 16.29 -4.06
CA GLY A 345 8.29 14.92 -3.81
C GLY A 345 7.38 14.80 -2.60
N ARG A 346 7.22 13.55 -2.13
CA ARG A 346 6.48 13.20 -0.91
C ARG A 346 7.41 12.58 0.12
N TYR A 347 7.23 12.91 1.40
CA TYR A 347 8.00 12.27 2.48
C TYR A 347 7.59 10.80 2.67
N ALA A 348 8.57 9.98 3.01
CA ALA A 348 8.40 8.63 3.51
C ALA A 348 9.17 8.47 4.83
N ASP A 349 8.70 7.53 5.65
CA ASP A 349 9.33 7.17 6.92
C ASP A 349 10.09 5.86 6.75
N LEU A 350 11.37 5.79 7.15
CA LEU A 350 12.18 4.58 6.95
C LEU A 350 12.48 3.82 8.25
N GLU A 351 12.56 4.50 9.39
CA GLU A 351 12.93 3.87 10.66
C GLU A 351 11.82 4.05 11.71
N HIS A 352 11.25 5.24 11.80
CA HIS A 352 10.25 5.60 12.81
C HIS A 352 9.10 6.42 12.19
N PRO A 353 7.85 6.26 12.66
CA PRO A 353 6.76 7.10 12.20
C PRO A 353 7.09 8.58 12.33
N THR A 354 6.78 9.36 11.30
CA THR A 354 7.00 10.82 11.24
C THR A 354 8.46 11.27 11.24
N ASP A 355 9.42 10.36 11.07
CA ASP A 355 10.84 10.71 11.00
C ASP A 355 11.16 11.61 9.78
N LYS A 356 10.35 11.49 8.71
CA LYS A 356 10.47 12.21 7.44
C LYS A 356 11.91 12.22 6.91
N LEU A 357 12.61 11.09 7.03
CA LEU A 357 14.04 11.01 6.66
C LEU A 357 14.29 11.13 5.17
N VAL A 358 13.35 10.63 4.38
CA VAL A 358 13.50 10.50 2.94
C VAL A 358 12.26 11.02 2.22
N GLY A 359 12.42 11.43 0.97
CA GLY A 359 11.33 11.66 0.05
C GLY A 359 11.46 10.83 -1.21
N LEU A 360 10.34 10.58 -1.87
CA LEU A 360 10.29 10.06 -3.23
C LEU A 360 9.95 11.20 -4.19
N GLU A 361 10.74 11.32 -5.25
CA GLU A 361 10.63 12.40 -6.21
C GLU A 361 9.36 12.28 -7.05
N LYS A 362 8.69 13.43 -7.25
CA LYS A 362 7.59 13.55 -8.19
C LYS A 362 8.12 13.38 -9.59
N GLU A 363 7.70 12.32 -10.27
CA GLU A 363 8.13 12.01 -11.63
C GLU A 363 6.91 11.95 -12.56
N ALA A 364 7.04 12.49 -13.77
CA ALA A 364 6.09 12.26 -14.85
C ALA A 364 6.60 11.10 -15.72
N PHE A 365 5.69 10.21 -16.13
CA PHE A 365 6.03 9.01 -16.88
C PHE A 365 5.33 8.95 -18.23
N ASP A 366 6.06 8.46 -19.21
CA ASP A 366 5.58 8.24 -20.58
C ASP A 366 5.91 6.82 -21.03
N THR A 367 5.01 6.19 -21.79
CA THR A 367 5.20 4.80 -22.25
C THR A 367 6.40 4.64 -23.18
N ASN A 368 6.82 5.67 -23.91
CA ASN A 368 8.00 5.62 -24.77
C ASN A 368 9.32 5.57 -23.98
N THR A 369 9.32 5.96 -22.70
CA THR A 369 10.54 6.04 -21.88
C THR A 369 10.50 5.14 -20.64
N GLU A 370 9.37 5.06 -19.95
CA GLU A 370 9.17 4.31 -18.71
C GLU A 370 7.86 3.50 -18.73
N PRO A 371 7.68 2.56 -19.68
CA PRO A 371 6.42 1.82 -19.86
C PRO A 371 5.95 1.07 -18.59
N LEU A 372 6.87 0.46 -17.83
CA LEU A 372 6.50 -0.22 -16.58
C LEU A 372 5.99 0.75 -15.50
N ALA A 373 6.57 1.95 -15.41
CA ALA A 373 6.16 2.93 -14.42
C ALA A 373 4.78 3.50 -14.75
N VAL A 374 4.51 3.74 -16.04
CA VAL A 374 3.17 4.08 -16.53
C VAL A 374 2.17 2.97 -16.19
N MET A 375 2.47 1.71 -16.52
CA MET A 375 1.53 0.60 -16.30
C MET A 375 1.14 0.45 -14.82
N VAL A 376 2.11 0.44 -13.90
CA VAL A 376 1.81 0.28 -12.46
C VAL A 376 1.00 1.47 -11.95
N ARG A 377 1.40 2.71 -12.28
CA ARG A 377 0.70 3.92 -11.83
C ARG A 377 -0.71 4.01 -12.40
N LEU A 378 -0.87 3.77 -13.70
CA LEU A 378 -2.16 3.82 -14.37
C LEU A 378 -3.11 2.78 -13.78
N CYS A 379 -2.68 1.52 -13.67
CA CYS A 379 -3.53 0.44 -13.18
C CYS A 379 -3.95 0.62 -11.71
N ASP A 380 -3.06 1.09 -10.83
CA ASP A 380 -3.43 1.38 -9.42
C ASP A 380 -4.45 2.52 -9.33
N ASN A 381 -4.36 3.51 -10.22
CA ASN A 381 -5.33 4.59 -10.29
C ASN A 381 -6.68 4.12 -10.86
N LEU A 382 -6.69 3.28 -11.90
CA LEU A 382 -7.90 2.72 -12.51
C LEU A 382 -8.63 1.72 -11.58
N GLN A 383 -7.93 1.08 -10.64
CA GLN A 383 -8.56 0.17 -9.68
C GLN A 383 -9.31 0.89 -8.55
N ASN A 384 -9.25 2.23 -8.43
CA ASN A 384 -9.95 3.02 -7.39
C ASN A 384 -11.48 3.06 -7.53
N ASN A 385 -12.14 1.90 -7.47
CA ASN A 385 -13.57 1.72 -7.56
C ASN A 385 -14.12 1.03 -6.29
N ARG A 386 -15.44 0.82 -6.26
CA ARG A 386 -16.15 0.21 -5.11
C ARG A 386 -15.71 -1.21 -4.79
N ASP A 387 -15.14 -1.95 -5.74
CA ASP A 387 -14.65 -3.32 -5.51
C ASP A 387 -13.33 -3.34 -4.72
N ARG A 388 -12.66 -2.19 -4.56
CA ARG A 388 -11.52 -1.98 -3.64
C ARG A 388 -11.96 -1.84 -2.17
N LEU A 389 -13.26 -1.89 -1.88
CA LEU A 389 -13.78 -1.79 -0.52
C LEU A 389 -14.05 -3.17 0.07
N ARG A 390 -13.64 -3.39 1.32
CA ARG A 390 -14.12 -4.54 2.10
C ARG A 390 -15.63 -4.43 2.28
N GLU A 391 -16.30 -5.57 2.45
CA GLU A 391 -17.74 -5.59 2.76
C GLU A 391 -18.10 -4.72 3.98
N TYR A 392 -17.28 -4.74 5.03
CA TYR A 392 -17.47 -3.86 6.18
C TYR A 392 -17.37 -2.37 5.83
N GLU A 393 -16.47 -1.98 4.92
CA GLU A 393 -16.33 -0.57 4.50
C GLU A 393 -17.52 -0.08 3.67
N LYS A 394 -18.37 -0.99 3.18
CA LYS A 394 -19.64 -0.68 2.51
C LYS A 394 -20.81 -0.59 3.51
N SER A 395 -20.59 -0.93 4.78
CA SER A 395 -21.64 -1.03 5.80
C SER A 395 -21.95 0.30 6.49
N LYS A 396 -23.17 0.43 7.03
CA LYS A 396 -23.57 1.60 7.82
C LYS A 396 -22.70 1.81 9.07
N LEU A 397 -22.30 0.73 9.75
CA LEU A 397 -21.44 0.81 10.95
C LEU A 397 -20.11 1.48 10.65
N PHE A 398 -19.52 1.18 9.49
CA PHE A 398 -18.26 1.79 9.09
C PHE A 398 -18.37 3.30 9.01
N PHE A 399 -19.39 3.84 8.34
CA PHE A 399 -19.57 5.28 8.20
C PHE A 399 -19.86 6.00 9.53
N GLU A 400 -20.61 5.36 10.42
CA GLU A 400 -20.87 5.87 11.77
C GLU A 400 -19.58 5.97 12.59
N ILE A 401 -18.79 4.89 12.61
CA ILE A 401 -17.51 4.86 13.32
C ILE A 401 -16.51 5.84 12.68
N LEU A 402 -16.49 5.90 11.35
CA LEU A 402 -15.66 6.84 10.60
C LEU A 402 -16.02 8.29 10.91
N SER A 403 -17.30 8.58 11.13
CA SER A 403 -17.76 9.91 11.54
C SER A 403 -17.30 10.26 12.96
N GLU A 404 -17.30 9.29 13.89
CA GLU A 404 -16.82 9.48 15.26
C GLU A 404 -15.33 9.84 15.32
N PHE A 405 -14.48 9.21 14.51
CA PHE A 405 -13.02 9.42 14.58
C PHE A 405 -12.45 10.34 13.50
N GLY A 406 -13.10 10.44 12.35
CA GLY A 406 -12.55 11.12 11.18
C GLY A 406 -13.16 12.48 10.88
N ALA A 407 -14.42 12.74 11.29
CA ALA A 407 -15.09 13.99 10.96
C ALA A 407 -14.48 15.19 11.69
N PRO A 408 -14.12 16.30 11.01
CA PRO A 408 -13.39 17.41 11.62
C PRO A 408 -14.00 17.99 12.90
N LYS A 409 -15.34 18.01 12.98
CA LYS A 409 -16.12 18.55 14.10
C LYS A 409 -16.55 17.51 15.14
N SER A 410 -16.17 16.24 14.99
CA SER A 410 -16.49 15.22 15.99
C SER A 410 -15.77 15.49 17.30
N GLU A 411 -16.49 15.45 18.41
CA GLU A 411 -15.93 15.58 19.76
C GLU A 411 -14.95 14.44 20.06
N ASN A 412 -15.25 13.23 19.59
CA ASN A 412 -14.40 12.06 19.75
C ASN A 412 -13.12 12.14 18.91
N ARG A 413 -13.17 12.78 17.73
CA ARG A 413 -11.96 13.11 16.97
C ARG A 413 -11.07 14.09 17.74
N GLN A 414 -11.65 15.16 18.29
CA GLN A 414 -10.87 16.15 19.05
C GLN A 414 -10.21 15.51 20.29
N ARG A 415 -10.94 14.63 20.99
CA ARG A 415 -10.37 13.81 22.08
C ARG A 415 -9.26 12.90 21.60
N LEU A 416 -9.44 12.21 20.47
CA LEU A 416 -8.42 11.32 19.91
C LEU A 416 -7.12 12.09 19.59
N LEU A 417 -7.22 13.24 18.92
CA LEU A 417 -6.07 14.09 18.60
C LEU A 417 -5.32 14.54 19.86
N TYR A 418 -6.05 14.89 20.92
CA TYR A 418 -5.46 15.24 22.21
C TYR A 418 -4.74 14.04 22.86
N LEU A 419 -5.34 12.86 22.83
CA LEU A 419 -4.71 11.64 23.34
C LEU A 419 -3.44 11.26 22.56
N GLU A 420 -3.45 11.41 21.25
CA GLU A 420 -2.29 11.18 20.38
C GLU A 420 -1.16 12.18 20.65
N ASP A 421 -1.49 13.44 20.93
CA ASP A 421 -0.50 14.45 21.32
C ASP A 421 0.15 14.12 22.68
N LEU A 422 -0.65 13.74 23.67
CA LEU A 422 -0.16 13.25 24.96
C LEU A 422 0.73 12.01 24.82
N ALA A 423 0.36 11.08 23.93
CA ALA A 423 1.16 9.88 23.68
C ALA A 423 2.55 10.20 23.10
N LYS A 424 2.68 11.23 22.27
CA LYS A 424 3.99 11.69 21.75
C LYS A 424 4.91 12.23 22.84
N GLN A 425 4.31 12.78 23.90
CA GLN A 425 5.05 13.31 25.05
C GLN A 425 5.49 12.21 26.03
N TRP A 426 4.99 10.97 25.87
CA TRP A 426 5.27 9.87 26.80
C TRP A 426 6.75 9.44 26.74
N PRO A 427 7.52 9.58 27.84
CA PRO A 427 8.94 9.23 27.84
C PRO A 427 9.18 7.74 27.55
N ARG A 428 10.17 7.45 26.70
CA ARG A 428 10.58 6.07 26.35
C ARG A 428 11.91 5.70 27.01
N GLY A 429 12.05 4.45 27.44
CA GLY A 429 13.31 3.89 27.96
C GLY A 429 13.43 3.81 29.48
N LYS A 430 14.58 3.30 29.95
CA LYS A 430 14.83 3.00 31.38
C LYS A 430 15.00 4.25 32.28
N SER A 431 15.19 5.42 31.67
CA SER A 431 15.35 6.73 32.35
C SER A 431 14.09 7.60 32.29
N ALA A 432 12.93 7.02 31.96
CA ALA A 432 11.65 7.74 31.93
C ALA A 432 11.31 8.28 33.33
N ASP A 433 11.09 9.60 33.43
CA ASP A 433 10.64 10.24 34.66
C ASP A 433 9.24 9.73 35.05
N LYS A 434 9.14 9.11 36.23
CA LYS A 434 7.91 8.51 36.74
C LYS A 434 6.81 9.55 36.96
N GLU A 435 7.16 10.77 37.35
CA GLU A 435 6.18 11.83 37.59
C GLU A 435 5.57 12.30 36.27
N VAL A 436 6.40 12.47 35.24
CA VAL A 436 5.95 12.82 33.88
C VAL A 436 5.04 11.73 33.32
N VAL A 437 5.45 10.45 33.44
CA VAL A 437 4.62 9.31 33.00
C VAL A 437 3.28 9.29 33.73
N LEU A 438 3.27 9.48 35.05
CA LEU A 438 2.04 9.45 35.85
C LEU A 438 1.12 10.62 35.51
N LYS A 439 1.68 11.81 35.30
CA LYS A 439 0.95 13.01 34.87
C LYS A 439 0.27 12.78 33.52
N ILE A 440 1.03 12.39 32.49
CA ILE A 440 0.48 12.11 31.16
C ILE A 440 -0.60 11.03 31.23
N GLN A 441 -0.36 9.94 31.98
CA GLN A 441 -1.35 8.89 32.16
C GLN A 441 -2.64 9.42 32.79
N ASN A 442 -2.55 10.28 33.81
CA ASN A 442 -3.71 10.87 34.46
C ASN A 442 -4.47 11.81 33.51
N ASP A 443 -3.77 12.65 32.75
CA ASP A 443 -4.39 13.54 31.77
C ASP A 443 -5.13 12.75 30.68
N MET A 444 -4.53 11.66 30.18
CA MET A 444 -5.18 10.75 29.24
C MET A 444 -6.42 10.08 29.86
N LYS A 445 -6.32 9.61 31.11
CA LYS A 445 -7.48 9.02 31.81
C LYS A 445 -8.62 10.02 31.98
N GLN A 446 -8.33 11.28 32.31
CA GLN A 446 -9.36 12.31 32.44
C GLN A 446 -10.05 12.59 31.10
N ALA A 447 -9.31 12.60 29.99
CA ALA A 447 -9.89 12.76 28.66
C ALA A 447 -10.80 11.59 28.25
N ILE A 448 -10.51 10.38 28.73
CA ILE A 448 -11.27 9.15 28.42
C ILE A 448 -12.48 8.96 29.36
N LEU A 449 -12.40 9.44 30.60
CA LEU A 449 -13.42 9.23 31.63
C LEU A 449 -14.87 9.54 31.18
N PRO A 450 -15.14 10.61 30.39
CA PRO A 450 -16.50 10.91 29.91
C PRO A 450 -17.11 9.81 29.01
N VAL A 451 -16.27 8.97 28.39
CA VAL A 451 -16.74 7.87 27.55
C VAL A 451 -16.76 6.51 28.27
N ILE A 452 -16.28 6.44 29.51
CA ILE A 452 -16.35 5.23 30.33
C ILE A 452 -17.73 5.17 31.02
N PRO A 453 -18.41 4.00 31.06
CA PRO A 453 -19.62 3.83 31.87
C PRO A 453 -19.35 4.15 33.35
N THR A 454 -20.25 4.87 34.02
CA THR A 454 -20.05 5.39 35.38
C THR A 454 -19.67 4.30 36.39
N GLU A 455 -20.27 3.12 36.28
CA GLU A 455 -19.99 1.94 37.10
C GLU A 455 -18.54 1.43 36.97
N SER A 456 -17.84 1.77 35.89
CA SER A 456 -16.46 1.37 35.63
C SER A 456 -15.43 2.45 35.97
N HIS A 457 -15.85 3.65 36.41
CA HIS A 457 -14.95 4.78 36.66
C HIS A 457 -13.87 4.46 37.71
N ALA A 458 -14.25 3.89 38.84
CA ALA A 458 -13.31 3.55 39.92
C ALA A 458 -12.25 2.53 39.47
N ALA A 459 -12.69 1.46 38.78
CA ALA A 459 -11.79 0.42 38.27
C ALA A 459 -10.85 0.97 37.18
N PHE A 460 -11.36 1.82 36.28
CA PHE A 460 -10.56 2.45 35.23
C PHE A 460 -9.49 3.39 35.81
N GLN A 461 -9.84 4.21 36.80
CA GLN A 461 -8.90 5.12 37.45
C GLN A 461 -7.82 4.36 38.24
N ALA A 462 -8.17 3.27 38.92
CA ALA A 462 -7.24 2.45 39.69
C ALA A 462 -6.20 1.71 38.81
N ARG A 463 -6.56 1.39 37.55
CA ARG A 463 -5.71 0.61 36.65
C ARG A 463 -4.48 1.40 36.18
N GLN A 464 -3.29 0.84 36.32
CA GLN A 464 -2.06 1.43 35.80
C GLN A 464 -1.79 0.95 34.36
N TYR A 465 -1.42 1.86 33.47
CA TYR A 465 -1.15 1.59 32.07
C TYR A 465 0.33 1.85 31.78
N ARG A 466 1.04 0.79 31.39
CA ARG A 466 2.49 0.91 31.12
C ARG A 466 2.80 1.67 29.83
N ARG A 467 1.79 1.95 29.00
CA ARG A 467 1.94 2.50 27.64
C ARG A 467 0.72 3.35 27.25
N PRO A 468 0.91 4.52 26.62
CA PRO A 468 -0.17 5.43 26.25
C PRO A 468 -1.08 4.83 25.16
N GLU A 469 -0.53 4.02 24.26
CA GLU A 469 -1.28 3.49 23.13
C GLU A 469 -2.36 2.48 23.57
N LYS A 470 -2.20 1.84 24.75
CA LYS A 470 -3.26 1.03 25.36
C LYS A 470 -4.48 1.85 25.79
N LEU A 471 -4.26 3.10 26.23
CA LEU A 471 -5.34 4.03 26.58
C LEU A 471 -6.06 4.53 25.33
N ILE A 472 -5.31 4.88 24.28
CA ILE A 472 -5.89 5.27 22.97
C ILE A 472 -6.72 4.12 22.39
N ARG A 473 -6.20 2.88 22.43
CA ARG A 473 -6.92 1.71 21.94
C ARG A 473 -8.22 1.48 22.73
N LEU A 474 -8.15 1.53 24.06
CA LEU A 474 -9.33 1.41 24.91
C LEU A 474 -10.38 2.46 24.59
N PHE A 475 -9.98 3.73 24.44
CA PHE A 475 -10.88 4.81 24.03
C PHE A 475 -11.61 4.46 22.72
N LYS A 476 -10.86 4.04 21.71
CA LYS A 476 -11.40 3.68 20.40
C LYS A 476 -12.35 2.49 20.48
N ASP A 477 -11.98 1.43 21.20
CA ASP A 477 -12.82 0.24 21.41
C ASP A 477 -14.16 0.63 22.06
N ILE A 478 -14.15 1.47 23.10
CA ILE A 478 -15.38 1.90 23.78
C ILE A 478 -16.34 2.64 22.83
N ILE A 479 -15.81 3.55 22.01
CA ILE A 479 -16.63 4.30 21.04
C ILE A 479 -17.20 3.33 19.99
N VAL A 480 -16.41 2.39 19.48
CA VAL A 480 -16.89 1.37 18.55
C VAL A 480 -17.99 0.52 19.17
N GLN A 481 -17.81 0.02 20.40
CA GLN A 481 -18.85 -0.71 21.12
C GLN A 481 -20.14 0.12 21.26
N ARG A 482 -20.02 1.41 21.61
CA ARG A 482 -21.17 2.30 21.72
C ARG A 482 -21.91 2.45 20.40
N VAL A 483 -21.19 2.55 19.28
CA VAL A 483 -21.82 2.60 17.95
C VAL A 483 -22.52 1.27 17.63
N ILE A 484 -21.88 0.13 17.89
CA ILE A 484 -22.49 -1.20 17.66
C ILE A 484 -23.80 -1.35 18.44
N VAL A 485 -23.85 -0.90 19.70
CA VAL A 485 -25.05 -0.99 20.55
C VAL A 485 -26.22 -0.15 20.02
N LYS A 486 -25.96 0.92 19.25
CA LYS A 486 -27.03 1.72 18.59
C LYS A 486 -27.76 0.92 17.50
N TYR A 487 -27.16 -0.16 17.00
CA TYR A 487 -27.63 -0.92 15.84
C TYR A 487 -27.78 -2.43 16.15
N PRO A 488 -28.75 -2.82 16.99
CA PRO A 488 -28.93 -4.21 17.42
C PRO A 488 -29.27 -5.18 16.27
N GLU A 489 -29.87 -4.67 15.20
CA GLU A 489 -30.33 -5.41 14.02
C GLU A 489 -29.20 -5.90 13.10
N ILE A 490 -27.98 -5.39 13.29
CA ILE A 490 -26.84 -5.71 12.42
C ILE A 490 -26.31 -7.11 12.70
N SER A 491 -25.79 -7.79 11.67
CA SER A 491 -25.31 -9.16 11.78
C SER A 491 -24.10 -9.28 12.71
N GLU A 492 -23.94 -10.44 13.39
CA GLU A 492 -22.76 -10.68 14.24
C GLU A 492 -21.44 -10.61 13.46
N ARG A 493 -21.46 -10.96 12.16
CA ARG A 493 -20.30 -10.82 11.27
C ARG A 493 -19.89 -9.36 11.12
N GLU A 494 -20.85 -8.48 10.86
CA GLU A 494 -20.58 -7.04 10.74
C GLU A 494 -20.19 -6.41 12.07
N LYS A 495 -20.79 -6.83 13.19
CA LYS A 495 -20.37 -6.39 14.53
C LYS A 495 -18.92 -6.79 14.81
N GLN A 496 -18.54 -8.03 14.51
CA GLN A 496 -17.17 -8.48 14.66
C GLN A 496 -16.21 -7.69 13.77
N ALA A 497 -16.58 -7.44 12.51
CA ALA A 497 -15.79 -6.60 11.61
C ALA A 497 -15.65 -5.17 12.15
N ALA A 498 -16.69 -4.59 12.76
CA ALA A 498 -16.60 -3.28 13.39
C ALA A 498 -15.60 -3.26 14.56
N LEU A 499 -15.56 -4.31 15.38
CA LEU A 499 -14.56 -4.44 16.45
C LEU A 499 -13.13 -4.59 15.92
N ASP A 500 -12.99 -5.34 14.83
CA ASP A 500 -11.73 -5.62 14.18
C ASP A 500 -11.16 -4.39 13.47
N TYR A 501 -12.00 -3.65 12.74
CA TYR A 501 -11.61 -2.59 11.80
C TYR A 501 -11.95 -1.16 12.27
N GLY A 502 -12.98 -0.99 13.11
CA GLY A 502 -13.48 0.30 13.55
C GLY A 502 -12.47 1.15 14.34
N PRO A 503 -11.69 0.59 15.27
CA PRO A 503 -10.69 1.35 16.01
C PRO A 503 -9.55 1.92 15.14
N TRP A 504 -9.46 1.51 13.87
CA TRP A 504 -8.42 1.97 12.95
C TRP A 504 -8.85 3.16 12.09
N GLN A 505 -10.06 3.70 12.27
CA GLN A 505 -10.52 4.84 11.48
C GLN A 505 -9.82 6.15 11.90
N ILE A 506 -9.46 6.96 10.90
CA ILE A 506 -8.71 8.23 11.03
C ILE A 506 -9.25 9.30 10.05
N GLU A 507 -8.82 10.55 10.19
CA GLU A 507 -9.24 11.66 9.31
C GLU A 507 -8.94 11.44 7.82
N PRO A 508 -7.76 10.96 7.39
CA PRO A 508 -7.53 10.67 5.97
C PRO A 508 -8.63 9.79 5.37
N ASN A 509 -9.04 8.73 6.07
CA ASN A 509 -10.13 7.86 5.64
C ASN A 509 -11.44 8.62 5.46
N TRP A 510 -11.70 9.58 6.34
CA TRP A 510 -12.91 10.39 6.26
C TRP A 510 -12.94 11.21 4.97
N ASN A 511 -11.81 11.82 4.58
CA ASN A 511 -11.70 12.55 3.33
C ASN A 511 -11.88 11.63 2.10
N TYR A 512 -11.31 10.43 2.13
CA TYR A 512 -11.38 9.47 1.01
C TYR A 512 -12.74 8.79 0.86
N ARG A 513 -13.48 8.58 1.96
CA ARG A 513 -14.63 7.67 1.98
C ARG A 513 -15.99 8.37 2.10
N ASN A 514 -16.05 9.62 2.58
CA ASN A 514 -17.32 10.36 2.73
C ASN A 514 -17.73 11.15 1.49
N GLY A 515 -17.32 10.68 0.31
CA GLY A 515 -17.82 11.26 -0.93
C GLY A 515 -19.31 10.95 -1.11
N HIS A 516 -20.13 11.93 -1.54
CA HIS A 516 -21.52 11.67 -1.92
C HIS A 516 -21.61 10.78 -3.18
N TYR A 517 -20.58 10.82 -4.02
CA TYR A 517 -20.45 9.96 -5.19
C TYR A 517 -19.49 8.81 -4.88
N SER A 518 -19.96 7.58 -5.07
CA SER A 518 -19.10 6.40 -5.11
C SER A 518 -18.58 6.20 -6.53
N ILE A 519 -17.31 5.81 -6.67
CA ILE A 519 -16.76 5.42 -7.98
C ILE A 519 -17.16 3.98 -8.24
N GLU A 520 -18.07 3.78 -9.19
CA GLU A 520 -18.55 2.44 -9.54
C GLU A 520 -17.54 1.70 -10.43
N LYS A 521 -17.02 2.41 -11.42
CA LYS A 521 -16.13 1.85 -12.44
C LYS A 521 -15.21 2.94 -12.95
N ILE A 522 -13.99 2.56 -13.29
CA ILE A 522 -13.09 3.38 -14.10
C ILE A 522 -12.70 2.54 -15.31
N GLU A 523 -12.86 3.09 -16.50
CA GLU A 523 -12.53 2.41 -17.74
C GLU A 523 -11.68 3.29 -18.64
N MET A 524 -10.87 2.65 -19.46
CA MET A 524 -10.07 3.30 -20.47
C MET A 524 -10.74 3.10 -21.83
N GLN A 525 -10.66 4.12 -22.69
CA GLN A 525 -11.09 4.05 -24.09
C GLN A 525 -10.13 4.90 -24.93
N GLY A 526 -9.13 4.25 -25.53
CA GLY A 526 -8.06 4.98 -26.21
C GLY A 526 -7.30 5.85 -25.20
N TYR A 527 -7.25 7.17 -25.39
CA TYR A 527 -6.60 8.09 -24.43
C TYR A 527 -7.54 8.65 -23.36
N ARG A 528 -8.80 8.22 -23.33
CA ARG A 528 -9.79 8.69 -22.36
C ARG A 528 -9.87 7.76 -21.16
N VAL A 529 -9.95 8.34 -19.97
CA VAL A 529 -10.22 7.62 -18.72
C VAL A 529 -11.59 8.05 -18.21
N ILE A 530 -12.58 7.17 -18.35
CA ILE A 530 -13.96 7.44 -17.96
C ILE A 530 -14.17 6.97 -16.52
N ILE A 531 -14.51 7.90 -15.64
CA ILE A 531 -14.77 7.67 -14.21
C ILE A 531 -16.28 7.71 -14.00
N HIS A 532 -16.88 6.54 -13.75
CA HIS A 532 -18.30 6.38 -13.47
C HIS A 532 -18.57 6.61 -11.99
N LEU A 533 -19.37 7.62 -11.72
CA LEU A 533 -19.78 8.07 -10.41
C LEU A 533 -21.28 7.79 -10.23
N HIS A 534 -21.63 7.21 -9.08
CA HIS A 534 -23.02 7.02 -8.68
C HIS A 534 -23.31 7.76 -7.39
N GLY A 535 -24.41 8.53 -7.38
CA GLY A 535 -24.86 9.26 -6.21
C GLY A 535 -25.41 8.31 -5.15
N ASP A 536 -24.61 7.99 -4.14
CA ASP A 536 -25.06 7.10 -3.07
C ASP A 536 -25.87 7.90 -2.04
N GLN A 537 -27.19 7.66 -2.01
CA GLN A 537 -28.09 8.26 -1.00
C GLN A 537 -27.84 7.70 0.41
N ASN A 538 -27.13 6.56 0.54
CA ASN A 538 -26.84 5.93 1.84
C ASN A 538 -25.58 6.50 2.52
N ASN A 539 -24.77 7.30 1.83
CA ASN A 539 -23.66 8.06 2.42
C ASN A 539 -24.22 9.26 3.19
N GLY A 540 -24.70 8.97 4.40
CA GLY A 540 -25.45 9.89 5.26
C GLY A 540 -24.87 11.31 5.31
N THR A 541 -25.74 12.31 5.10
CA THR A 541 -25.65 13.68 5.64
C THR A 541 -24.31 14.41 5.54
N VAL A 542 -23.41 14.08 4.60
CA VAL A 542 -22.17 14.85 4.44
C VAL A 542 -22.55 16.24 3.94
N PRO A 543 -22.29 17.32 4.69
CA PRO A 543 -22.67 18.64 4.23
C PRO A 543 -21.89 18.96 2.96
N LYS A 544 -22.60 19.30 1.87
CA LYS A 544 -22.07 19.81 0.57
C LYS A 544 -21.10 21.02 0.67
N ARG A 545 -20.74 21.43 1.89
CA ARG A 545 -19.93 22.60 2.22
C ARG A 545 -18.54 22.23 2.76
N ILE A 546 -18.26 20.96 3.04
CA ILE A 546 -16.92 20.57 3.53
C ILE A 546 -15.97 20.48 2.33
N LYS A 547 -14.85 21.20 2.43
CA LYS A 547 -13.79 21.19 1.42
C LYS A 547 -12.49 20.74 2.07
N VAL A 548 -11.84 19.78 1.43
CA VAL A 548 -10.52 19.28 1.79
C VAL A 548 -9.46 20.22 1.17
N PRO A 549 -8.61 20.86 1.98
CA PRO A 549 -7.51 21.67 1.46
C PRO A 549 -6.34 20.78 1.05
N GLU A 550 -5.98 20.81 -0.23
CA GLU A 550 -4.85 20.08 -0.81
C GLU A 550 -3.75 21.05 -1.19
N LYS A 551 -2.54 20.78 -0.70
CA LYS A 551 -1.34 21.56 -1.00
C LYS A 551 -0.54 20.87 -2.09
N LEU A 552 -0.32 21.58 -3.19
CA LEU A 552 0.44 21.09 -4.33
C LEU A 552 1.58 22.05 -4.64
N ARG A 553 2.72 21.50 -5.05
CA ARG A 553 3.86 22.27 -5.55
C ARG A 553 4.03 22.08 -7.05
N ASP A 554 4.23 23.19 -7.76
CA ASP A 554 4.68 23.18 -9.16
C ASP A 554 6.18 22.84 -9.25
N GLU A 555 6.71 22.72 -10.47
CA GLU A 555 8.13 22.36 -10.71
C GLU A 555 9.14 23.38 -10.16
N GLN A 556 8.70 24.60 -9.85
CA GLN A 556 9.51 25.65 -9.23
C GLN A 556 9.42 25.64 -7.70
N GLY A 557 8.67 24.69 -7.12
CA GLY A 557 8.46 24.55 -5.68
C GLY A 557 7.39 25.48 -5.10
N LYS A 558 6.71 26.26 -5.93
CA LYS A 558 5.70 27.22 -5.50
C LYS A 558 4.45 26.49 -5.00
N GLU A 559 4.04 26.80 -3.78
CA GLU A 559 2.84 26.22 -3.17
C GLU A 559 1.57 26.80 -3.79
N SER A 560 0.64 25.93 -4.13
CA SER A 560 -0.76 26.26 -4.40
C SER A 560 -1.65 25.45 -3.47
N THR A 561 -2.74 26.05 -3.01
CA THR A 561 -3.75 25.34 -2.21
C THR A 561 -5.05 25.26 -2.99
N THR A 562 -5.49 24.04 -3.27
CA THR A 562 -6.79 23.76 -3.89
C THR A 562 -7.76 23.30 -2.81
N LYS A 563 -8.99 23.83 -2.82
CA LYS A 563 -10.06 23.39 -1.89
C LYS A 563 -11.02 22.49 -2.64
N VAL A 564 -10.86 21.18 -2.49
CA VAL A 564 -11.62 20.15 -3.19
C VAL A 564 -12.86 19.79 -2.36
N PRO A 565 -14.08 19.84 -2.91
CA PRO A 565 -15.25 19.34 -2.19
C PRO A 565 -15.10 17.85 -1.88
N VAL A 566 -15.42 17.45 -0.64
CA VAL A 566 -15.24 16.06 -0.18
C VAL A 566 -16.01 15.07 -1.07
N GLU A 567 -17.15 15.50 -1.64
CA GLU A 567 -17.97 14.71 -2.56
C GLU A 567 -17.27 14.32 -3.88
N HIS A 568 -16.21 15.05 -4.28
CA HIS A 568 -15.48 14.81 -5.53
C HIS A 568 -14.01 14.43 -5.27
N TYR A 569 -13.61 14.26 -4.01
CA TYR A 569 -12.21 14.18 -3.63
C TYR A 569 -11.47 13.01 -4.30
N MET A 570 -12.07 11.81 -4.32
CA MET A 570 -11.46 10.64 -4.98
C MET A 570 -11.32 10.82 -6.51
N ALA A 571 -12.36 11.33 -7.18
CA ALA A 571 -12.33 11.58 -8.62
C ALA A 571 -11.28 12.65 -8.99
N TRP A 572 -11.15 13.68 -8.15
CA TRP A 572 -10.11 14.70 -8.28
C TRP A 572 -8.71 14.09 -8.10
N LYS A 573 -8.48 13.24 -7.09
CA LYS A 573 -7.19 12.57 -6.88
C LYS A 573 -6.75 11.74 -8.09
N ILE A 574 -7.67 10.94 -8.66
CA ILE A 574 -7.41 10.17 -9.88
C ILE A 574 -7.05 11.11 -11.03
N THR A 575 -7.83 12.18 -11.22
CA THR A 575 -7.59 13.18 -12.27
C THR A 575 -6.21 13.84 -12.13
N GLU A 576 -5.80 14.21 -10.92
CA GLU A 576 -4.46 14.76 -10.68
C GLU A 576 -3.36 13.74 -10.97
N ALA A 577 -3.55 12.49 -10.55
CA ALA A 577 -2.56 11.43 -10.79
C ALA A 577 -2.32 11.20 -12.30
N LEU A 578 -3.39 11.22 -13.10
CA LEU A 578 -3.33 11.05 -14.56
C LEU A 578 -2.56 12.18 -15.28
N LYS A 579 -2.46 13.39 -14.70
CA LYS A 579 -1.66 14.48 -15.30
C LYS A 579 -0.17 14.16 -15.38
N SER A 580 0.30 13.24 -14.55
CA SER A 580 1.71 12.81 -14.52
C SER A 580 1.98 11.58 -15.39
N THR A 581 0.99 11.12 -16.18
CA THR A 581 1.05 9.87 -16.95
C THR A 581 0.62 10.13 -18.39
N THR A 582 1.47 9.75 -19.34
CA THR A 582 1.21 9.86 -20.78
C THR A 582 1.41 8.52 -21.47
N ILE A 583 0.67 8.30 -22.56
CA ILE A 583 0.79 7.13 -23.44
C ILE A 583 1.14 7.65 -24.82
N ASP A 584 2.29 7.25 -25.34
CA ASP A 584 2.84 7.71 -26.61
C ASP A 584 2.88 9.25 -26.72
N GLY A 585 3.38 9.92 -25.67
CA GLY A 585 3.40 11.38 -25.57
C GLY A 585 2.02 12.03 -25.42
N CYS A 586 0.93 11.27 -25.48
CA CYS A 586 -0.43 11.79 -25.38
C CYS A 586 -0.90 11.80 -23.92
N GLN A 587 -1.45 12.93 -23.50
CA GLN A 587 -2.03 13.11 -22.18
C GLN A 587 -3.35 12.33 -22.06
N LEU A 588 -3.53 11.63 -20.94
CA LEU A 588 -4.80 10.98 -20.64
C LEU A 588 -5.90 12.01 -20.33
N GLU A 589 -7.07 11.85 -20.94
CA GLU A 589 -8.22 12.74 -20.77
C GLU A 589 -9.22 12.12 -19.77
N PRO A 590 -9.33 12.64 -18.52
CA PRO A 590 -10.31 12.16 -17.57
C PRO A 590 -11.71 12.71 -17.90
N ILE A 591 -12.69 11.81 -17.99
CA ILE A 591 -14.10 12.13 -18.21
C ILE A 591 -14.90 11.67 -16.99
N LEU A 592 -15.59 12.61 -16.34
CA LEU A 592 -16.47 12.29 -15.22
C LEU A 592 -17.88 12.01 -15.73
N MET A 593 -18.41 10.83 -15.44
CA MET A 593 -19.80 10.47 -15.70
C MET A 593 -20.53 10.32 -14.37
N VAL A 594 -21.62 11.05 -14.17
CA VAL A 594 -22.49 10.95 -12.99
C VAL A 594 -23.84 10.43 -13.43
N ASP A 595 -24.24 9.26 -12.92
CA ASP A 595 -25.53 8.61 -13.24
C ASP A 595 -25.82 8.56 -14.75
N GLY A 596 -24.80 8.24 -15.54
CA GLY A 596 -24.88 8.14 -17.01
C GLY A 596 -24.78 9.47 -17.77
N GLN A 597 -24.63 10.61 -17.09
CA GLN A 597 -24.47 11.92 -17.71
C GLN A 597 -23.04 12.44 -17.58
N VAL A 598 -22.50 13.00 -18.66
CA VAL A 598 -21.18 13.63 -18.63
C VAL A 598 -21.24 14.88 -17.74
N LEU A 599 -20.53 14.84 -16.62
CA LEU A 599 -20.30 16.02 -15.80
C LEU A 599 -19.16 16.81 -16.46
N MET A 600 -19.51 17.83 -17.25
CA MET A 600 -18.50 18.77 -17.75
C MET A 600 -17.71 19.32 -16.56
N PRO A 601 -16.38 19.10 -16.50
CA PRO A 601 -15.62 19.41 -15.30
C PRO A 601 -15.66 20.92 -15.05
N GLN A 602 -16.35 21.36 -13.99
CA GLN A 602 -16.27 22.75 -13.52
C GLN A 602 -14.84 23.14 -13.09
N TYR A 603 -13.94 22.15 -12.98
CA TYR A 603 -12.54 22.26 -12.62
C TYR A 603 -11.59 22.41 -13.82
N SER A 604 -12.12 22.50 -15.04
CA SER A 604 -11.32 22.52 -16.29
C SER A 604 -11.29 23.87 -17.01
N ARG A 605 -11.87 24.95 -16.46
CA ARG A 605 -11.64 26.28 -17.05
C ARG A 605 -10.31 26.84 -16.55
N PRO A 606 -9.33 27.10 -17.43
CA PRO A 606 -8.29 28.05 -17.11
C PRO A 606 -9.01 29.36 -16.77
N LYS A 607 -8.69 29.97 -15.63
CA LYS A 607 -8.95 31.40 -15.49
C LYS A 607 -7.99 32.08 -16.45
N ASN A 608 -8.54 32.63 -17.52
CA ASN A 608 -7.82 33.54 -18.42
C ASN A 608 -7.16 34.67 -17.63
#